data_AF-A0A661ASW0-F1
#
_entry.id   AF-A0A661ASW0-F1
#
_cell.length_a   1.000
_cell.length_b   1.000
_cell.length_c   1.000
_cell.angle_alpha   90.00
_cell.angle_beta   90.00
_cell.angle_gamma   90.00
#
_symmetry.space_group_name_H-M   'P 1'
#
loop_
_entity.id
_entity.type
_entity.pdbx_description
1 polymer ?
#
loop_
_entity_poly.entity_id
_entity_poly.type
_entity_poly.pdbx_seq_one_letter_code
_entity_poly.pdbx_strand_id
1 'polypeptide(L)'
;MNNQAKIIIGDCRKMIEVKHDSLQLIVTSPPYWHIKDYGVNGQIGYGQRLHKYLEDLYRVWQECYRVLKPGRRLCINIGDQFARS
;
A
#
# COMPACT_ATOMS: atom_id res chain seq x y z
N MET A 1 -26.69 -9.80 11.25
CA MET A 1 -25.35 -9.23 11.48
C MET A 1 -25.30 -7.88 10.77
N ASN A 2 -24.91 -6.81 11.45
CA ASN A 2 -24.74 -5.53 10.79
C ASN A 2 -23.35 -5.46 10.18
N ASN A 3 -23.29 -5.30 8.86
CA ASN A 3 -22.05 -5.03 8.15
C ASN A 3 -21.70 -3.55 8.32
N GLN A 4 -20.45 -3.25 8.64
CA GLN A 4 -19.94 -1.89 8.75
C GLN A 4 -18.79 -1.69 7.76
N ALA A 5 -18.77 -0.53 7.09
CA ALA A 5 -17.66 -0.10 6.24
C ALA A 5 -17.18 1.29 6.68
N LYS A 6 -15.87 1.52 6.60
CA LYS A 6 -15.23 2.81 6.85
C LYS A 6 -14.30 3.13 5.69
N ILE A 7 -14.47 4.30 5.09
CA ILE A 7 -13.58 4.83 4.04
C ILE A 7 -12.70 5.89 4.70
N ILE A 8 -11.40 5.81 4.46
CA ILE A 8 -10.41 6.79 4.93
C ILE A 8 -9.74 7.37 3.69
N ILE A 9 -9.81 8.69 3.53
CA ILE A 9 -9.09 9.43 2.49
C ILE A 9 -7.82 9.98 3.13
N GLY A 10 -6.67 9.40 2.78
CA GLY A 10 -5.40 9.75 3.38
C GLY A 10 -4.23 9.08 2.68
N ASP A 11 -3.02 9.40 3.14
CA ASP A 11 -1.79 8.83 2.61
C ASP A 11 -1.51 7.49 3.29
N CYS A 12 -1.46 6.39 2.53
CA CYS A 12 -1.19 5.06 3.07
C CYS A 12 0.23 4.88 3.62
N ARG A 13 1.15 5.84 3.38
CA ARG A 13 2.44 5.93 4.08
C ARG A 13 2.28 6.33 5.55
N LYS A 14 1.08 6.73 5.99
CA LYS A 14 0.77 7.12 7.37
C LYS A 14 -0.72 6.88 7.72
N MET A 15 -1.05 5.71 8.25
CA MET A 15 -2.41 5.25 8.57
C MET A 15 -2.82 5.58 10.03
N ILE A 16 -2.79 6.86 10.41
CA ILE A 16 -3.03 7.30 11.82
C ILE A 16 -4.41 6.91 12.37
N GLU A 17 -5.39 6.74 11.49
CA GLU A 17 -6.77 6.42 11.81
C GLU A 17 -6.96 4.94 12.16
N VAL A 18 -5.92 4.12 11.96
CA VAL A 18 -5.95 2.67 12.15
C VAL A 18 -5.05 2.29 13.33
N LYS A 19 -5.67 1.65 14.32
CA LYS A 19 -5.00 1.19 15.54
C LYS A 19 -3.99 0.09 15.21
N HIS A 20 -2.93 0.01 16.03
CA HIS A 20 -1.98 -1.09 15.99
C HIS A 20 -2.70 -2.42 16.21
N ASP A 21 -2.20 -3.49 15.60
CA ASP A 21 -2.69 -4.87 15.79
C ASP A 21 -4.22 -4.98 15.75
N SER A 22 -4.87 -4.30 14.80
CA SER A 22 -6.34 -4.24 14.72
C SER A 22 -6.90 -5.02 13.54
N LEU A 23 -6.13 -5.19 12.46
CA LEU A 23 -6.55 -5.86 11.24
C LEU A 23 -6.18 -7.35 11.23
N GLN A 24 -7.01 -8.15 10.57
CA GLN A 24 -6.86 -9.62 10.45
C GLN A 24 -6.39 -10.08 9.07
N LEU A 25 -6.57 -9.24 8.06
CA LEU A 25 -6.19 -9.44 6.68
C LEU A 25 -5.98 -8.07 6.06
N ILE A 26 -4.92 -7.91 5.29
CA ILE A 26 -4.72 -6.76 4.42
C ILE A 26 -4.61 -7.28 3.00
N VAL A 27 -5.36 -6.68 2.08
CA VAL A 27 -5.26 -6.92 0.64
C VAL A 27 -4.96 -5.60 -0.02
N THR A 28 -3.86 -5.53 -0.77
CA THR A 28 -3.43 -4.29 -1.42
C THR A 28 -2.87 -4.55 -2.80
N SER A 29 -3.07 -3.59 -3.70
CA SER A 29 -2.47 -3.53 -5.03
C SER A 29 -1.87 -2.14 -5.21
N PRO A 30 -0.64 -1.90 -4.72
CA PRO A 30 -0.02 -0.57 -4.85
C PRO A 30 0.16 -0.21 -6.34
N PRO A 31 0.37 1.08 -6.68
CA PRO A 31 0.73 1.47 -8.05
C PRO A 31 1.96 0.70 -8.52
N TYR A 32 1.94 0.14 -9.72
CA TYR A 32 3.08 -0.61 -10.25
C TYR A 32 4.10 0.41 -10.74
N TRP A 33 5.39 0.15 -10.47
CA TRP A 33 6.47 1.08 -10.80
C TRP A 33 6.36 1.54 -12.25
N HIS A 34 6.34 2.84 -12.53
CA HIS A 34 6.31 3.40 -13.89
C HIS A 34 5.12 3.03 -14.82
N ILE A 35 4.05 2.37 -14.35
CA ILE A 35 2.97 1.89 -15.25
C ILE A 35 1.99 3.00 -15.62
N LYS A 36 1.42 3.68 -14.62
CA LYS A 36 0.30 4.60 -14.82
C LYS A 36 0.50 5.90 -14.07
N ASP A 37 0.32 7.01 -14.77
CA ASP A 37 0.18 8.33 -14.18
C ASP A 37 -1.26 8.55 -13.74
N TYR A 38 -1.47 8.85 -12.45
CA TYR A 38 -2.77 9.19 -11.89
C TYR A 38 -3.00 10.72 -11.83
N GLY A 39 -2.01 11.54 -12.24
CA GLY A 39 -2.13 13.00 -12.25
C GLY A 39 -2.17 13.63 -10.86
N VAL A 40 -1.69 12.93 -9.82
CA VAL A 40 -1.70 13.40 -8.43
C VAL A 40 -0.27 13.61 -7.94
N ASN A 41 -0.02 14.76 -7.31
CA ASN A 41 1.28 15.07 -6.72
C ASN A 41 1.63 14.07 -5.60
N GLY A 42 2.88 13.61 -5.58
CA GLY A 42 3.37 12.67 -4.57
C GLY A 42 2.89 11.23 -4.75
N GLN A 43 2.31 10.88 -5.92
CA GLN A 43 1.98 9.50 -6.27
C GLN A 43 3.22 8.59 -6.20
N ILE A 44 2.99 7.35 -5.79
CA ILE A 44 4.02 6.31 -5.77
C ILE A 44 4.07 5.66 -7.16
N GLY A 45 5.26 5.35 -7.66
CA GLY A 45 5.45 4.56 -8.88
C GLY A 45 5.81 5.36 -10.13
N TYR A 46 4.89 6.13 -10.69
CA TYR A 46 5.11 6.79 -11.98
C TYR A 46 6.08 7.96 -11.89
N GLY A 47 7.09 7.99 -12.77
CA GLY A 47 8.13 9.02 -12.79
C GLY A 47 9.17 8.91 -11.66
N GLN A 48 9.04 7.92 -10.77
CA GLN A 48 10.01 7.71 -9.69
C GLN A 48 11.19 6.86 -10.14
N ARG A 49 12.39 7.16 -9.64
CA ARG A 49 13.51 6.20 -9.67
C ARG A 49 13.11 4.94 -8.89
N LEU A 50 13.55 3.77 -9.34
CA LEU A 50 13.21 2.48 -8.70
C LEU A 50 13.48 2.48 -7.18
N HIS A 51 14.63 2.98 -6.75
CA HIS A 51 14.96 3.06 -5.32
C HIS A 51 13.94 3.89 -4.52
N LYS A 52 13.48 5.01 -5.07
CA LYS A 52 12.50 5.88 -4.39
C LYS A 52 11.13 5.20 -4.31
N TYR A 53 10.73 4.51 -5.37
CA TYR A 53 9.54 3.68 -5.38
C TYR A 53 9.57 2.60 -4.29
N LEU A 54 10.67 1.86 -4.20
CA LEU A 54 10.84 0.83 -3.17
C LEU A 54 10.84 1.41 -1.76
N GLU A 55 11.42 2.60 -1.55
CA GLU A 55 11.39 3.31 -0.28
C GLU A 55 9.95 3.69 0.13
N ASP A 56 9.17 4.22 -0.80
CA ASP A 56 7.78 4.60 -0.51
C ASP A 56 6.90 3.35 -0.25
N LEU A 57 7.10 2.26 -1.00
CA LEU A 57 6.44 0.98 -0.69
C LEU A 57 6.82 0.45 0.69
N TYR A 58 8.09 0.53 1.07
CA TYR A 58 8.54 0.13 2.40
C TYR A 58 7.80 0.91 3.49
N ARG A 59 7.62 2.22 3.34
CA ARG A 59 6.85 3.04 4.29
C ARG A 59 5.39 2.60 4.39
N VAL A 60 4.75 2.26 3.27
CA VAL A 60 3.39 1.70 3.27
C VAL A 60 3.35 0.35 3.98
N TRP A 61 4.32 -0.53 3.72
CA TRP A 61 4.36 -1.86 4.34
C TRP A 61 4.70 -1.82 5.83
N GLN A 62 5.48 -0.83 6.28
CA GLN A 62 5.68 -0.56 7.71
C GLN A 62 4.34 -0.24 8.40
N GLU A 63 3.52 0.61 7.78
CA GLU A 63 2.18 0.89 8.30
C GLU A 63 1.27 -0.34 8.24
N CYS A 64 1.29 -1.12 7.16
CA CYS A 64 0.56 -2.39 7.07
C CYS A 64 0.97 -3.34 8.19
N TYR A 65 2.26 -3.50 8.46
CA TYR A 65 2.78 -4.35 9.53
C TYR A 65 2.30 -3.86 10.91
N ARG A 66 2.41 -2.56 11.17
CA ARG A 66 2.00 -1.92 12.42
C ARG A 66 0.52 -2.19 12.77
N VAL A 67 -0.37 -2.17 11.77
CA VAL A 67 -1.82 -2.33 11.98
C VAL A 67 -2.29 -3.78 11.92
N LEU A 68 -1.47 -4.69 11.40
CA LEU A 68 -1.80 -6.10 11.21
C LEU A 68 -1.53 -6.87 12.51
N LYS A 69 -2.51 -7.63 13.00
CA LYS A 69 -2.32 -8.49 14.17
C LYS A 69 -1.20 -9.52 13.95
N PRO A 70 -0.44 -9.91 14.99
CA PRO A 70 0.53 -10.98 14.89
C PRO A 70 -0.07 -12.28 14.32
N GLY A 71 0.66 -12.94 13.42
CA GLY A 71 0.25 -14.19 12.78
C GLY A 71 -0.81 -14.05 11.67
N ARG A 72 -1.12 -12.82 11.24
CA ARG A 72 -2.07 -12.56 10.14
C ARG A 72 -1.38 -12.30 8.81
N ARG A 73 -2.17 -12.13 7.75
CA ARG A 73 -1.68 -12.10 6.36
C ARG A 73 -1.79 -10.71 5.73
N LEU A 74 -0.72 -10.32 5.04
CA LEU A 74 -0.67 -9.22 4.11
C LEU A 74 -0.54 -9.81 2.70
N CYS A 75 -1.53 -9.57 1.85
CA CYS A 75 -1.55 -10.00 0.46
C CYS A 75 -1.27 -8.79 -0.44
N ILE A 76 -0.20 -8.86 -1.22
CA ILE A 76 0.26 -7.78 -2.11
C ILE A 76 0.15 -8.27 -3.55
N ASN A 77 -0.69 -7.60 -4.33
CA ASN A 77 -0.75 -7.80 -5.77
C ASN A 77 0.12 -6.74 -6.45
N ILE A 78 1.27 -7.15 -6.96
CA ILE A 78 2.23 -6.28 -7.65
C ILE A 78 2.80 -7.05 -8.83
N GLY A 79 2.83 -6.40 -9.99
CA GLY A 79 3.42 -6.94 -11.21
C GLY A 79 4.76 -6.30 -11.47
N ASP A 80 5.63 -7.02 -12.16
CA ASP A 80 6.86 -6.43 -12.67
C ASP A 80 6.58 -5.62 -13.95
N GLN A 81 7.52 -4.73 -14.26
CA GLN A 81 7.64 -4.12 -15.59
C GLN A 81 8.74 -4.78 -16.43
N PHE A 82 9.48 -5.73 -15.86
CA PHE A 82 10.67 -6.31 -16.47
C PHE A 82 10.38 -7.57 -17.31
N ALA A 83 9.23 -8.22 -17.11
CA ALA A 83 8.80 -9.41 -17.85
C ALA A 83 7.82 -9.09 -18.98
N ARG A 84 7.66 -7.82 -19.37
CA ARG A 84 6.96 -7.45 -20.60
C ARG A 84 7.94 -7.53 -21.77
N SER A 85 8.02 -8.72 -22.37
CA SER A 85 8.64 -8.99 -23.68
C SER A 85 7.92 -8.26 -24.80
#